data_AF-A0A965BRR3-F1
#
_entry.id   AF-A0A965BRR3-F1
#
_cell.length_a   1.000
_cell.length_b   1.000
_cell.length_c   1.000
_cell.angle_alpha   90.00
_cell.angle_beta   90.00
_cell.angle_gamma   90.00
#
_symmetry.space_group_name_H-M   'P 1'
#
loop_
_entity.id
_entity.type
_entity.pdbx_description
1 polymer ?
#
loop_
_entity_poly.entity_id
_entity_poly.type
_entity_poly.pdbx_seq_one_letter_code
_entity_poly.pdbx_strand_id
1 'polypeptide(L)'
;MESCTKFSKITKLDTYLIISGCNRIYPVYPWRPDRTNLTGNDKSMMLPWSEIDTVMFDMDGTLLDLHFDNFFWLKLVPEHFSKHHGVSEEQALAHVQSKYAQVHGTLDWYSIDYWQAELQLDIPRLKHLITDKIRLRPGAEQLLKALAAKGKQVLLVTNAHPISLQLKMQHVRIENAACPYRAVLRAAHQFSSTQ
;
A
#
# COMPACT_ATOMS: atom_id res chain seq x y z
N MET A 1 5.83 -30.73 8.93
CA MET A 1 5.17 -30.09 7.77
C MET A 1 3.67 -30.11 8.05
N GLU A 2 2.95 -29.05 7.67
CA GLU A 2 1.57 -28.69 8.09
C GLU A 2 1.54 -27.88 9.41
N SER A 3 0.86 -26.73 9.54
CA SER A 3 -0.19 -26.12 8.74
C SER A 3 0.10 -24.62 8.51
N CYS A 4 -0.05 -24.17 7.26
CA CYS A 4 0.02 -22.76 6.90
C CYS A 4 -1.38 -22.17 7.12
N THR A 5 -1.58 -21.43 8.21
CA THR A 5 -2.88 -20.87 8.59
C THR A 5 -3.44 -19.98 7.47
N LYS A 6 -4.67 -20.29 7.04
CA LYS A 6 -5.46 -19.44 6.14
C LYS A 6 -5.67 -18.07 6.79
N PHE A 7 -5.04 -17.04 6.24
CA PHE A 7 -5.35 -15.65 6.56
C PHE A 7 -6.68 -15.27 5.91
N SER A 8 -7.78 -15.42 6.65
CA SER A 8 -9.09 -14.92 6.21
C SER A 8 -9.24 -13.46 6.61
N LYS A 9 -9.17 -12.56 5.61
CA LYS A 9 -9.46 -11.11 5.66
C LYS A 9 -8.59 -10.29 6.63
N ILE A 10 -7.52 -9.71 6.09
CA ILE A 10 -6.90 -8.50 6.65
C ILE A 10 -7.68 -7.32 6.07
N THR A 11 -8.65 -6.79 6.82
CA THR A 11 -9.26 -5.49 6.51
C THR A 11 -8.23 -4.39 6.69
N LYS A 12 -8.15 -3.47 5.73
CA LYS A 12 -7.22 -2.33 5.67
C LYS A 12 -7.18 -1.61 7.02
N LEU A 13 -6.22 -2.01 7.86
CA LEU A 13 -5.83 -1.27 9.05
C LEU A 13 -4.79 -0.29 8.54
N ASP A 14 -4.93 0.98 8.90
CA ASP A 14 -4.00 2.07 8.55
C ASP A 14 -2.62 1.89 9.24
N THR A 15 -2.12 0.66 9.37
CA THR A 15 -0.97 0.34 10.22
C THR A 15 -0.28 -0.99 9.91
N TYR A 16 1.02 -1.02 10.22
CA TYR A 16 1.88 -2.19 10.13
C TYR A 16 1.47 -3.30 11.10
N LEU A 17 1.59 -4.54 10.63
CA LEU A 17 1.21 -5.77 11.32
C LEU A 17 2.47 -6.54 11.71
N ILE A 18 2.61 -6.93 12.97
CA ILE A 18 3.75 -7.74 13.40
C ILE A 18 3.30 -9.19 13.62
N ILE A 19 4.04 -10.15 13.04
CA ILE A 19 3.78 -11.58 13.21
C ILE A 19 5.05 -12.28 13.73
N SER A 20 4.98 -12.84 14.93
CA SER A 20 6.01 -13.73 15.48
C SER A 20 5.80 -15.18 15.00
N GLY A 21 6.88 -15.95 14.81
CA GLY A 21 6.92 -17.28 14.18
C GLY A 21 6.03 -18.38 14.78
N CYS A 22 5.22 -18.09 15.82
CA CYS A 22 4.25 -19.00 16.45
C CYS A 22 2.92 -18.29 16.81
N ASN A 23 2.10 -17.92 15.82
CA ASN A 23 0.66 -17.59 15.97
C ASN A 23 0.28 -16.32 16.77
N ARG A 24 1.15 -15.33 16.94
CA ARG A 24 0.76 -14.03 17.55
C ARG A 24 0.85 -12.88 16.57
N ILE A 25 -0.29 -12.19 16.42
CA ILE A 25 -0.42 -10.95 15.67
C ILE A 25 -0.45 -9.80 16.66
N TYR A 26 0.49 -8.86 16.52
CA TYR A 26 0.46 -7.61 17.27
C TYR A 26 0.00 -6.49 16.34
N PRO A 27 -1.20 -5.91 16.55
CA PRO A 27 -1.57 -4.68 15.88
C PRO A 27 -0.73 -3.56 16.48
N VAL A 28 0.02 -2.85 15.64
CA VAL A 28 0.61 -1.58 16.07
C VAL A 28 -0.29 -0.46 15.58
N TYR A 29 -0.32 0.66 16.29
CA TYR A 29 -1.04 1.87 15.91
C TYR A 29 -0.05 2.87 15.27
N PRO A 30 -0.50 3.75 14.36
CA PRO A 30 0.40 4.48 13.48
C PRO A 30 1.39 5.34 14.28
N TRP A 31 2.68 5.19 13.97
CA TRP A 31 3.75 6.05 14.46
C TRP A 31 3.42 7.51 14.13
N ARG A 32 3.36 8.38 15.17
CA ARG A 32 3.15 9.82 15.01
C ARG A 32 4.42 10.61 15.37
N PRO A 33 4.89 11.51 14.51
CA PRO A 33 6.10 12.31 14.75
C PRO A 33 5.92 13.42 15.80
N ASP A 34 4.68 13.72 16.23
CA ASP A 34 4.34 14.75 17.24
C ASP A 34 4.48 14.26 18.69
N ARG A 35 4.75 12.98 18.91
CA ARG A 35 5.00 12.41 20.25
C ARG A 35 6.46 12.59 20.66
N THR A 36 6.83 13.80 21.05
CA THR A 36 8.16 14.09 21.63
C THR A 36 8.24 13.86 23.15
N ASN A 37 7.11 13.64 23.83
CA ASN A 37 7.08 13.39 25.27
C ASN A 37 6.97 11.89 25.59
N LEU A 38 8.13 11.27 25.80
CA LEU A 38 8.31 9.89 26.25
C LEU A 38 8.06 9.75 27.76
N THR A 39 6.90 10.15 28.25
CA THR A 39 6.54 10.00 29.67
C THR A 39 5.27 9.16 29.79
N GLY A 40 5.47 7.86 30.01
CA GLY A 40 4.52 6.94 30.66
C GLY A 40 3.33 6.48 29.81
N ASN A 41 3.21 5.16 29.63
CA ASN A 41 2.02 4.44 29.09
C ASN A 41 1.78 4.41 27.57
N ASP A 42 2.81 4.48 26.74
CA ASP A 42 2.67 4.08 25.34
C ASP A 42 2.74 2.54 25.19
N LYS A 43 1.59 1.88 25.01
CA LYS A 43 1.48 0.41 24.81
C LYS A 43 2.29 -0.10 23.60
N SER A 44 2.72 0.77 22.68
CA SER A 44 3.63 0.40 21.59
C SER A 44 5.02 -0.02 22.07
N MET A 45 5.41 0.33 23.31
CA MET A 45 6.70 -0.05 23.89
C MET A 45 6.74 -1.44 24.55
N MET A 46 5.64 -2.21 24.58
CA MET A 46 5.62 -3.55 25.18
C MET A 46 5.63 -4.69 24.15
N LEU A 47 6.03 -4.42 22.92
CA LEU A 47 6.22 -5.49 21.94
C LEU A 47 7.45 -6.34 22.33
N PRO A 48 7.33 -7.67 22.44
CA PRO A 48 8.46 -8.54 22.72
C PRO A 48 9.34 -8.66 21.46
N TRP A 49 10.10 -7.60 21.14
CA TRP A 49 10.92 -7.51 19.93
C TRP A 49 11.94 -8.64 19.79
N SER A 50 12.34 -9.27 20.89
CA SER A 50 13.16 -10.48 20.89
C SER A 50 12.45 -11.71 20.34
N GLU A 51 11.12 -11.80 20.49
CA GLU A 51 10.29 -12.93 20.04
C GLU A 51 9.70 -12.71 18.64
N ILE A 52 9.81 -11.51 18.09
CA ILE A 52 9.25 -11.16 16.79
C ILE A 52 10.25 -11.48 15.69
N ASP A 53 9.92 -12.39 14.78
CA ASP A 53 10.77 -12.70 13.63
C ASP A 53 10.38 -11.91 12.38
N THR A 54 9.07 -11.70 12.17
CA THR A 54 8.54 -11.12 10.93
C THR A 54 7.71 -9.85 11.20
N VAL A 55 7.97 -8.81 10.41
CA VAL A 55 7.20 -7.57 10.39
C VAL A 55 6.59 -7.41 9.01
N MET A 56 5.28 -7.19 8.95
CA MET A 56 4.53 -7.01 7.72
C MET A 56 4.05 -5.55 7.62
N PHE A 57 4.28 -4.93 6.47
CA PHE A 57 3.84 -3.55 6.20
C PHE A 57 2.80 -3.54 5.09
N ASP A 58 1.80 -2.68 5.21
CA ASP A 58 1.15 -2.14 4.00
C ASP A 58 2.10 -1.14 3.31
N MET A 59 1.81 -0.82 2.06
CA MET A 59 2.60 0.10 1.25
C MET A 59 2.07 1.54 1.35
N ASP A 60 0.86 1.77 0.82
CA ASP A 60 0.32 3.11 0.58
C ASP A 60 -0.31 3.68 1.84
N GLY A 61 0.15 4.85 2.27
CA GLY A 61 -0.21 5.43 3.56
C GLY A 61 0.57 4.84 4.74
N THR A 62 1.40 3.81 4.52
CA THR A 62 2.22 3.17 5.56
C THR A 62 3.72 3.42 5.35
N LEU A 63 4.30 2.90 4.27
CA LEU A 63 5.71 3.17 3.91
C LEU A 63 5.81 4.35 2.95
N LEU A 64 4.85 4.46 2.04
CA LEU A 64 4.71 5.57 1.10
C LEU A 64 3.66 6.56 1.59
N ASP A 65 3.84 7.84 1.30
CA ASP A 65 2.76 8.80 1.47
C ASP A 65 1.69 8.60 0.38
N LEU A 66 0.54 9.24 0.54
CA LEU A 66 -0.59 9.11 -0.39
C LEU A 66 -0.56 10.14 -1.53
N HIS A 67 0.51 10.95 -1.67
CA HIS A 67 0.52 12.03 -2.64
C HIS A 67 0.40 11.53 -4.08
N PHE A 68 1.11 10.45 -4.42
CA PHE A 68 1.04 9.81 -5.73
C PHE A 68 -0.39 9.35 -6.08
N ASP A 69 -1.03 8.53 -5.22
CA ASP A 69 -2.35 7.98 -5.51
C ASP A 69 -3.45 9.05 -5.47
N ASN A 70 -3.38 9.99 -4.52
CA ASN A 70 -4.35 11.08 -4.45
C ASN A 70 -4.28 11.98 -5.67
N PHE A 71 -3.07 12.38 -6.10
CA PHE A 71 -2.91 13.17 -7.31
C PHE A 71 -3.40 12.41 -8.53
N PHE A 72 -3.09 11.12 -8.64
CA PHE A 72 -3.51 10.29 -9.75
C PHE A 72 -5.03 10.24 -9.89
N TRP A 73 -5.74 9.82 -8.83
CA TRP A 73 -7.17 9.55 -8.90
C TRP A 73 -8.04 10.80 -8.84
N LEU A 74 -7.63 11.82 -8.07
CA LEU A 74 -8.45 13.01 -7.86
C LEU A 74 -8.21 14.13 -8.88
N LYS A 75 -7.06 14.10 -9.56
CA LYS A 75 -6.68 15.16 -10.51
C LYS A 75 -6.35 14.61 -11.89
N LEU A 76 -5.34 13.74 -11.99
CA LEU A 76 -4.82 13.31 -13.30
C LEU A 76 -5.87 12.54 -14.12
N VAL A 77 -6.59 11.61 -13.49
CA VAL A 77 -7.62 10.80 -14.16
C VAL A 77 -8.79 11.65 -14.67
N PRO A 78 -9.45 12.51 -13.85
CA PRO A 78 -10.49 13.42 -14.35
C PRO A 78 -10.01 14.34 -15.48
N GLU A 79 -8.82 14.92 -15.38
CA GLU A 79 -8.25 15.78 -16.43
C GLU A 79 -8.06 15.04 -17.77
N HIS A 80 -7.56 13.80 -17.71
CA HIS A 80 -7.36 12.99 -18.92
C HIS A 80 -8.67 12.43 -19.47
N PHE A 81 -9.64 12.12 -18.60
CA PHE A 81 -10.98 11.73 -19.02
C PHE A 81 -11.66 12.85 -19.80
N SER A 82 -11.63 14.10 -19.28
CA SER A 82 -12.18 15.28 -19.97
C SER A 82 -11.60 15.43 -21.38
N LYS A 83 -10.27 15.38 -21.50
CA LYS A 83 -9.58 15.53 -22.79
C LYS A 83 -9.87 14.38 -23.75
N HIS A 84 -9.90 13.15 -23.25
CA HIS A 84 -10.12 11.96 -24.08
C HIS A 84 -11.55 11.90 -24.63
N HIS A 85 -12.55 12.24 -23.81
CA HIS A 85 -13.97 12.13 -24.15
C HIS A 85 -14.60 13.43 -24.66
N GLY A 86 -13.85 14.54 -24.67
CA GLY A 86 -14.33 15.84 -25.18
C GLY A 86 -15.44 16.47 -24.33
N VAL A 87 -15.43 16.21 -23.01
CA VAL A 87 -16.41 16.74 -22.05
C VAL A 87 -15.77 17.81 -21.16
N SER A 88 -16.58 18.65 -20.51
CA SER A 88 -16.03 19.66 -19.59
C SER A 88 -15.33 19.00 -18.39
N GLU A 89 -14.39 19.71 -17.75
CA GLU A 89 -13.69 19.20 -16.56
C GLU A 89 -14.68 18.88 -15.43
N GLU A 90 -15.73 19.69 -15.28
CA GLU A 90 -16.80 19.45 -14.30
C GLU A 90 -17.58 18.16 -14.59
N GLN A 91 -17.96 17.94 -15.86
CA GLN A 91 -18.64 16.72 -16.28
C GLN A 91 -17.76 15.48 -16.11
N ALA A 92 -16.48 15.58 -16.47
CA ALA A 92 -15.51 14.50 -16.28
C ALA A 92 -15.35 14.15 -14.80
N LEU A 93 -15.17 15.16 -13.95
CA LEU A 93 -15.03 14.96 -12.50
C LEU A 93 -16.27 14.28 -11.92
N ALA A 94 -17.47 14.78 -12.22
CA ALA A 94 -18.72 14.19 -11.74
C ALA A 94 -18.91 12.74 -12.22
N HIS A 95 -18.61 12.47 -13.49
CA HIS A 95 -18.69 11.12 -14.06
C HIS A 95 -17.74 10.16 -13.35
N VAL A 96 -16.46 10.53 -13.28
CA VAL A 96 -15.40 9.71 -12.67
C VAL A 96 -15.69 9.46 -11.19
N GLN A 97 -16.13 10.48 -10.44
CA GLN A 97 -16.53 10.31 -9.04
C GLN A 97 -17.74 9.38 -8.87
N SER A 98 -18.71 9.44 -9.79
CA SER A 98 -19.85 8.50 -9.77
C SER A 98 -19.38 7.06 -9.95
N LYS A 99 -18.46 6.81 -10.89
CA LYS A 99 -17.86 5.48 -11.10
C LYS A 99 -17.06 5.01 -9.90
N TYR A 100 -16.27 5.89 -9.29
CA TYR A 100 -15.57 5.61 -8.04
C TYR A 100 -16.54 5.13 -6.95
N ALA A 101 -17.64 5.85 -6.72
CA ALA A 101 -18.61 5.51 -5.69
C ALA A 101 -19.26 4.12 -5.88
N GLN A 102 -19.44 3.67 -7.14
CA GLN A 102 -20.09 2.39 -7.45
C GLN A 102 -19.28 1.17 -7.03
N VAL A 103 -17.95 1.24 -7.15
CA VAL A 103 -17.05 0.11 -6.86
C VAL A 103 -16.22 0.32 -5.60
N HIS A 104 -16.45 1.41 -4.84
CA HIS A 104 -15.71 1.67 -3.63
C HIS A 104 -15.80 0.50 -2.64
N GLY A 105 -14.63 0.02 -2.20
CA GLY A 105 -14.52 -1.11 -1.27
C GLY A 105 -14.62 -2.50 -1.90
N THR A 106 -14.84 -2.61 -3.22
CA THR A 106 -14.78 -3.89 -3.94
C THR A 106 -13.35 -4.19 -4.42
N LEU A 107 -13.15 -5.37 -5.03
CA LEU A 107 -11.86 -5.70 -5.68
C LEU A 107 -11.59 -4.81 -6.90
N ASP A 108 -12.64 -4.42 -7.63
CA ASP A 108 -12.53 -3.58 -8.82
C ASP A 108 -11.96 -2.20 -8.50
N TRP A 109 -12.21 -1.68 -7.29
CA TRP A 109 -11.58 -0.45 -6.80
C TRP A 109 -10.05 -0.45 -6.93
N TYR A 110 -9.42 -1.61 -6.72
CA TYR A 110 -7.96 -1.78 -6.73
C TYR A 110 -7.41 -2.23 -8.09
N SER A 111 -8.28 -2.47 -9.08
CA SER A 111 -7.93 -3.09 -10.36
C SER A 111 -7.59 -2.06 -11.42
N ILE A 112 -6.35 -2.09 -11.93
CA ILE A 112 -5.96 -1.23 -13.06
C ILE A 112 -6.71 -1.62 -14.33
N ASP A 113 -6.87 -2.92 -14.57
CA ASP A 113 -7.58 -3.44 -15.75
C ASP A 113 -9.04 -2.97 -15.79
N TYR A 114 -9.71 -2.98 -14.64
CA TYR A 114 -11.07 -2.46 -14.50
C TYR A 114 -11.13 -0.99 -14.90
N TRP A 115 -10.26 -0.14 -14.34
CA TRP A 115 -10.27 1.29 -14.62
C TRP A 115 -9.87 1.62 -16.06
N GLN A 116 -8.99 0.83 -16.69
CA GLN A 116 -8.71 0.97 -18.11
C GLN A 116 -9.96 0.74 -18.96
N ALA A 117 -10.70 -0.34 -18.69
CA ALA A 117 -11.91 -0.68 -19.42
C ALA A 117 -13.05 0.32 -19.14
N GLU A 118 -13.24 0.70 -17.87
CA GLU A 118 -14.34 1.56 -17.44
C GLU A 118 -14.18 3.00 -17.94
N LEU A 119 -12.94 3.53 -17.92
CA LEU A 119 -12.67 4.93 -18.27
C LEU A 119 -12.15 5.12 -19.70
N GLN A 120 -11.79 4.03 -20.38
CA GLN A 120 -11.13 4.04 -21.70
C GLN A 120 -9.83 4.87 -21.67
N LEU A 121 -9.05 4.76 -20.60
CA LEU A 121 -7.78 5.46 -20.40
C LEU A 121 -6.62 4.48 -20.25
N ASP A 122 -5.45 4.87 -20.73
CA ASP A 122 -4.19 4.13 -20.49
C ASP A 122 -3.68 4.40 -19.07
N ILE A 123 -4.33 3.78 -18.09
CA ILE A 123 -4.03 3.93 -16.65
C ILE A 123 -2.55 3.66 -16.32
N PRO A 124 -1.90 2.58 -16.82
CA PRO A 124 -0.48 2.34 -16.61
C PRO A 124 0.39 3.50 -17.09
N ARG A 125 0.18 3.97 -18.33
CA ARG A 125 0.95 5.08 -18.88
C ARG A 125 0.77 6.35 -18.06
N LEU A 126 -0.47 6.67 -17.66
CA LEU A 126 -0.73 7.86 -16.84
C LEU A 126 -0.01 7.79 -15.49
N LYS A 127 0.07 6.59 -14.87
CA LYS A 127 0.83 6.40 -13.61
C LYS A 127 2.32 6.64 -13.81
N HIS A 128 2.88 6.21 -14.94
CA HIS A 128 4.29 6.47 -15.27
C HIS A 128 4.64 7.96 -15.38
N LEU A 129 3.70 8.82 -15.80
CA LEU A 129 3.94 10.26 -15.97
C LEU A 129 4.21 11.00 -14.65
N ILE A 130 3.83 10.42 -13.52
CA ILE A 130 3.84 11.11 -12.21
C ILE A 130 4.66 10.36 -11.16
N THR A 131 5.61 9.51 -11.58
CA THR A 131 6.43 8.72 -10.65
C THR A 131 7.24 9.59 -9.69
N ASP A 132 7.56 10.83 -10.07
CA ASP A 132 8.22 11.84 -9.22
C ASP A 132 7.44 12.16 -7.93
N LYS A 133 6.15 11.81 -7.88
CA LYS A 133 5.28 12.01 -6.72
C LYS A 133 5.34 10.86 -5.72
N ILE A 134 5.99 9.74 -6.06
CA ILE A 134 6.14 8.59 -5.18
C ILE A 134 7.19 8.94 -4.12
N ARG A 135 6.77 8.99 -2.85
CA ARG A 135 7.65 9.38 -1.75
C ARG A 135 7.50 8.46 -0.56
N LEU A 136 8.64 8.12 0.05
CA LEU A 136 8.67 7.48 1.35
C LEU A 136 8.16 8.45 2.41
N ARG A 137 7.42 7.93 3.38
CA ARG A 137 7.07 8.70 4.58
C ARG A 137 8.33 8.98 5.40
N PRO A 138 8.41 10.13 6.09
CA PRO A 138 9.48 10.40 7.04
C PRO A 138 9.62 9.26 8.07
N GLY A 139 10.84 8.78 8.30
CA GLY A 139 11.10 7.69 9.24
C GLY A 139 10.99 6.27 8.64
N ALA A 140 10.37 6.10 7.47
CA ALA A 140 10.16 4.77 6.87
C ALA A 140 11.50 4.09 6.54
N GLU A 141 12.43 4.80 5.91
CA GLU A 141 13.74 4.25 5.58
C GLU A 141 14.55 3.88 6.83
N GLN A 142 14.55 4.75 7.85
CA GLN A 142 15.25 4.50 9.12
C GLN A 142 14.68 3.28 9.84
N LEU A 143 13.35 3.14 9.87
CA LEU A 143 12.66 2.00 10.46
C LEU A 143 13.07 0.70 9.76
N LEU A 144 13.02 0.66 8.44
CA LEU A 144 13.32 -0.55 7.70
C LEU A 144 14.80 -0.96 7.86
N LYS A 145 15.73 0.00 7.88
CA LYS A 145 17.14 -0.26 8.20
C LYS A 145 17.33 -0.80 9.62
N ALA A 146 16.61 -0.27 10.60
CA ALA A 146 16.68 -0.73 11.98
C ALA A 146 16.15 -2.17 12.14
N LEU A 147 15.09 -2.53 11.41
CA LEU A 147 14.55 -3.89 11.38
C LEU A 147 15.55 -4.87 10.74
N ALA A 148 16.16 -4.46 9.63
CA ALA A 148 17.20 -5.24 8.94
C ALA A 148 18.42 -5.50 9.84
N ALA A 149 18.92 -4.46 10.52
CA ALA A 149 20.04 -4.57 11.46
C ALA A 149 19.74 -5.49 12.66
N LYS A 150 18.46 -5.70 12.98
CA LYS A 150 18.00 -6.62 14.03
C LYS A 150 17.65 -8.02 13.49
N GLY A 151 17.97 -8.31 12.23
CA GLY A 151 17.72 -9.61 11.61
C GLY A 151 16.24 -9.94 11.42
N LYS A 152 15.35 -8.93 11.39
CA LYS A 152 13.91 -9.15 11.22
C LYS A 152 13.58 -9.37 9.76
N GLN A 153 12.71 -10.35 9.48
CA GLN A 153 12.13 -10.51 8.16
C GLN A 153 11.09 -9.41 7.94
N VAL A 154 11.17 -8.74 6.79
CA VAL A 154 10.19 -7.71 6.41
C VAL A 154 9.39 -8.18 5.20
N LEU A 155 8.07 -8.18 5.32
CA LEU A 155 7.13 -8.54 4.26
C LEU A 155 6.28 -7.32 3.89
N LEU A 156 6.11 -7.06 2.60
CA LEU A 156 5.13 -6.09 2.10
C LEU A 156 3.83 -6.82 1.77
N VAL A 157 2.70 -6.36 2.32
CA VAL A 157 1.35 -6.91 2.12
C VAL A 157 0.45 -5.77 1.68
N THR A 158 0.10 -5.74 0.39
CA THR A 158 -0.65 -4.62 -0.19
C THR A 158 -1.71 -5.11 -1.18
N ASN A 159 -2.82 -4.40 -1.24
CA ASN A 159 -3.86 -4.59 -2.26
C ASN A 159 -3.51 -3.90 -3.58
N ALA A 160 -2.36 -3.22 -3.68
CA ALA A 160 -1.96 -2.54 -4.90
C ALA A 160 -1.85 -3.51 -6.09
N HIS A 161 -2.34 -3.07 -7.24
CA HIS A 161 -2.19 -3.80 -8.50
C HIS A 161 -0.69 -4.02 -8.82
N PRO A 162 -0.28 -5.20 -9.37
CA PRO A 162 1.13 -5.51 -9.63
C PRO A 162 1.91 -4.44 -10.40
N ILE A 163 1.28 -3.83 -11.43
CA ILE A 163 1.88 -2.72 -12.20
C ILE A 163 2.19 -1.51 -11.30
N SER A 164 1.23 -1.13 -10.45
CA SER A 164 1.40 0.00 -9.52
C SER A 164 2.50 -0.29 -8.49
N LEU A 165 2.53 -1.53 -7.98
CA LEU A 165 3.58 -1.95 -7.06
C LEU A 165 4.96 -1.89 -7.73
N GLN A 166 5.13 -2.50 -8.91
CA GLN A 166 6.41 -2.54 -9.60
C GLN A 166 6.95 -1.14 -9.86
N LEU A 167 6.07 -0.23 -10.31
CA LEU A 167 6.40 1.18 -10.52
C LEU A 167 6.95 1.84 -9.24
N LYS A 168 6.26 1.63 -8.11
CA LYS A 168 6.65 2.17 -6.81
C LYS A 168 7.98 1.58 -6.35
N MET A 169 8.13 0.26 -6.39
CA MET A 169 9.35 -0.43 -5.96
C MET A 169 10.59 0.03 -6.74
N GLN A 170 10.47 0.21 -8.06
CA GLN A 170 11.54 0.73 -8.90
C GLN A 170 11.92 2.18 -8.54
N HIS A 171 10.93 3.02 -8.22
CA HIS A 171 11.16 4.43 -7.93
C HIS A 171 11.83 4.67 -6.58
N VAL A 172 11.29 4.08 -5.50
CA VAL A 172 11.82 4.29 -4.14
C VAL A 172 13.03 3.42 -3.81
N ARG A 173 13.48 2.59 -4.76
CA ARG A 173 14.62 1.66 -4.60
C ARG A 173 14.56 0.87 -3.29
N ILE A 174 13.35 0.55 -2.81
CA ILE A 174 13.17 -0.24 -1.59
C ILE A 174 13.91 -1.58 -1.77
N GLU A 175 14.00 -2.14 -2.98
CA GLU A 175 14.76 -3.38 -3.23
C GLU A 175 16.27 -3.29 -2.93
N ASN A 176 16.88 -2.10 -2.91
CA ASN A 176 18.33 -1.92 -2.75
C ASN A 176 18.77 -1.45 -1.35
N ALA A 177 17.83 -1.18 -0.43
CA ALA A 177 18.16 -0.63 0.88
C ALA A 177 18.57 -1.71 1.90
N ALA A 178 19.78 -2.29 1.79
CA ALA A 178 20.48 -3.10 2.82
C ALA A 178 19.68 -4.23 3.53
N CYS A 179 18.50 -4.56 3.02
CA CYS A 179 17.54 -5.51 3.56
C CYS A 179 16.87 -6.16 2.35
N PRO A 180 17.10 -7.44 2.07
CA PRO A 180 16.34 -8.12 1.02
C PRO A 180 14.88 -8.23 1.47
N TYR A 181 14.02 -7.32 1.01
CA TYR A 181 12.59 -7.40 1.24
C TYR A 181 12.04 -8.57 0.43
N ARG A 182 11.41 -9.54 1.10
CA ARG A 182 10.60 -10.53 0.41
C ARG A 182 9.19 -9.96 0.34
N ALA A 183 8.87 -9.26 -0.75
CA ALA A 183 7.50 -8.82 -0.99
C ALA A 183 6.60 -10.07 -1.08
N VAL A 184 5.72 -10.26 -0.10
CA VAL A 184 4.67 -11.28 -0.17
C VAL A 184 3.46 -10.58 -0.76
N LEU A 185 3.48 -10.51 -2.08
CA LEU A 185 2.36 -10.08 -2.89
C LEU A 185 1.15 -10.97 -2.57
N ARG A 186 0.22 -10.44 -1.78
CA ARG A 186 -1.17 -10.87 -1.81
C ARG A 186 -1.97 -9.79 -2.50
N ALA A 187 -1.67 -9.59 -3.79
CA ALA A 187 -2.55 -8.80 -4.64
C ALA A 187 -3.93 -9.45 -4.54
N ALA A 188 -4.97 -8.65 -4.30
CA ALA A 188 -6.32 -9.17 -4.08
C ALA A 188 -6.84 -10.02 -5.27
N HIS A 189 -6.20 -9.88 -6.45
CA HIS A 189 -6.38 -10.69 -7.65
C HIS A 189 -5.90 -12.16 -7.57
N GLN A 190 -5.17 -12.57 -6.53
CA GLN A 190 -4.72 -13.96 -6.37
C GLN A 190 -5.71 -14.87 -5.64
N PHE A 191 -6.90 -14.37 -5.27
CA PHE A 191 -7.96 -15.16 -4.62
C PHE A 191 -9.08 -15.62 -5.56
N SER A 192 -9.03 -15.28 -6.85
CA SER A 192 -9.93 -15.88 -7.83
C SER A 192 -9.32 -17.14 -8.40
N SER A 193 -10.01 -18.26 -8.18
CA SER A 193 -9.83 -19.61 -8.74
C SER A 193 -8.85 -20.56 -8.04
N THR A 194 -9.35 -21.24 -7.01
CA THR A 194 -9.38 -22.71 -7.06
C THR A 194 -10.81 -23.13 -6.79
N GLN A 195 -11.41 -23.83 -7.76
CA GLN A 195 -12.74 -24.44 -7.67
C GLN A 195 -12.82 -25.41 -6.49
#